data_AF-A0A374BG06-F1
#
_entry.id   AF-A0A374BG06-F1
#
_cell.length_a   1.000
_cell.length_b   1.000
_cell.length_c   1.000
_cell.angle_alpha   90.00
_cell.angle_beta   90.00
_cell.angle_gamma   90.00
#
_symmetry.space_group_name_H-M   'P 1'
#
loop_
_entity.id
_entity.type
_entity.pdbx_description
1 polymer ?
#
loop_
_entity_poly.entity_id
_entity_poly.type
_entity_poly.pdbx_seq_one_letter_code
_entity_poly.pdbx_strand_id
1 'polypeptide(L)' 'MSKKPKCPLIGQDGNIFNLMGIASKTLKRNGMYDEAKEMCSRITSSSSYYEALNVIGEYVEITSIDDEQTEDEDMEMEMM' A
#
# COMPACT_ATOMS: atom_id res chain seq x y z
N MET A 1 3.28 16.42 10.50
CA MET A 1 3.61 15.59 9.31
C MET A 1 2.81 14.32 9.41
N SER A 2 1.84 14.08 8.54
CA SER A 2 1.20 12.77 8.45
C SER A 2 2.26 11.76 8.02
N LYS A 3 2.47 10.72 8.82
CA LYS A 3 3.42 9.66 8.47
C LYS A 3 2.76 8.75 7.44
N LYS A 4 3.45 8.50 6.33
CA LYS A 4 3.03 7.50 5.36
C LYS A 4 3.23 6.11 5.97
N PRO A 5 2.28 5.19 5.82
CA PRO A 5 2.48 3.82 6.30
C PRO A 5 3.54 3.12 5.45
N LYS A 6 4.34 2.25 6.08
CA LYS A 6 5.31 1.41 5.38
C LYS A 6 4.57 0.37 4.54
N CYS A 7 5.03 0.19 3.31
CA CYS A 7 4.41 -0.70 2.35
C CYS A 7 5.49 -1.51 1.62
N PRO A 8 5.55 -2.84 1.84
CA PRO A 8 6.56 -3.70 1.25
C PRO A 8 6.24 -3.96 -0.23
N LEU A 9 6.83 -3.16 -1.12
CA LEU A 9 6.67 -3.30 -2.57
C LEU A 9 7.96 -3.75 -3.26
N ILE A 10 9.14 -3.49 -2.68
CA ILE A 10 10.40 -3.97 -3.25
C ILE A 10 10.49 -5.48 -2.99
N GLY A 11 10.75 -6.25 -4.05
CA GLY A 11 10.74 -7.71 -4.02
C GLY A 11 9.38 -8.36 -4.33
N GLN A 12 8.31 -7.55 -4.45
CA GLN A 12 7.02 -8.05 -4.94
C GLN A 12 7.10 -8.29 -6.44
N ASP A 13 6.86 -9.52 -6.89
CA ASP A 13 6.68 -9.82 -8.30
C ASP A 13 5.25 -9.49 -8.72
N GLY A 14 5.06 -8.48 -9.55
CA GLY A 14 3.73 -8.13 -10.03
C GLY A 14 3.63 -6.87 -10.87
N ASN A 15 2.53 -6.80 -11.62
CA ASN A 15 2.14 -5.59 -12.35
C ASN A 15 1.63 -4.51 -11.39
N ILE A 16 1.35 -3.33 -11.93
CA ILE A 16 0.88 -2.18 -11.15
C ILE A 16 -0.42 -2.43 -10.37
N PHE A 17 -1.31 -3.28 -10.87
CA PHE A 17 -2.55 -3.60 -10.18
C PHE A 17 -2.30 -4.46 -8.93
N ASN A 18 -1.28 -5.32 -8.96
CA ASN A 18 -0.83 -6.04 -7.76
C ASN A 18 -0.29 -5.05 -6.71
N LEU A 19 0.62 -4.16 -7.11
CA LEU A 19 1.20 -3.15 -6.21
C LEU A 19 0.14 -2.20 -5.65
N MET A 20 -0.81 -1.77 -6.48
CA MET A 20 -1.98 -0.99 -6.07
C MET A 20 -2.80 -1.74 -5.01
N GLY A 21 -3.01 -3.05 -5.19
CA GLY A 21 -3.72 -3.89 -4.22
C GLY A 21 -3.03 -3.94 -2.87
N ILE A 22 -1.70 -4.12 -2.85
CA ILE A 22 -0.88 -4.14 -1.63
C ILE A 22 -0.95 -2.76 -0.94
N ALA A 23 -0.65 -1.68 -1.66
CA ALA A 23 -0.69 -0.33 -1.10
C ALA A 23 -2.09 0.05 -0.59
N SER A 24 -3.16 -0.34 -1.29
CA SER A 24 -4.54 -0.09 -0.86
C SER A 24 -4.86 -0.81 0.45
N LYS A 25 -4.39 -2.06 0.61
CA LYS A 25 -4.54 -2.80 1.87
C LYS A 25 -3.76 -2.13 3.00
N THR A 26 -2.52 -1.72 2.75
CA THR A 26 -1.69 -1.00 3.73
C THR A 26 -2.37 0.27 4.24
N LEU A 27 -2.89 1.10 3.34
CA LEU A 27 -3.62 2.32 3.69
C LEU A 27 -4.88 2.01 4.52
N LYS A 28 -5.68 1.03 4.08
CA LYS A 28 -6.91 0.62 4.80
C LYS A 28 -6.64 0.09 6.20
N ARG A 29 -5.56 -0.69 6.40
CA ARG A 29 -5.12 -1.17 7.71
C ARG A 29 -4.77 -0.02 8.66
N ASN A 30 -4.31 1.10 8.11
CA ASN A 30 -3.97 2.32 8.86
C ASN A 30 -5.15 3.31 8.97
N GLY A 31 -6.37 2.91 8.61
CA GLY A 31 -7.55 3.76 8.64
C GLY A 31 -7.62 4.83 7.54
N MET A 32 -6.71 4.80 6.57
CA MET A 32 -6.58 5.77 5.47
C MET A 32 -7.43 5.37 4.26
N TYR A 33 -8.74 5.20 4.47
CA TYR A 33 -9.67 4.69 3.46
C TYR A 33 -9.87 5.65 2.28
N ASP A 34 -9.92 6.95 2.56
CA ASP A 34 -10.11 7.99 1.53
C ASP A 34 -8.86 8.11 0.66
N GLU A 35 -7.67 8.08 1.27
CA GLU A 35 -6.39 8.05 0.56
C GLU A 35 -6.26 6.78 -0.30
N ALA A 36 -6.69 5.63 0.20
CA ALA A 36 -6.72 4.40 -0.58
C ALA A 36 -7.61 4.53 -1.83
N LYS A 37 -8.77 5.19 -1.70
CA LYS A 37 -9.70 5.41 -2.82
C LYS A 37 -9.14 6.40 -3.84
N GLU A 38 -8.56 7.49 -3.36
CA GLU A 38 -7.92 8.51 -4.20
C GLU A 38 -6.73 7.93 -4.97
N MET A 39 -5.83 7.22 -4.28
CA MET A 39 -4.68 6.55 -4.87
C MET A 39 -5.12 5.58 -5.98
N CYS A 40 -6.11 4.72 -5.73
CA CYS A 40 -6.62 3.80 -6.74
C CYS A 40 -7.16 4.55 -7.97
N SER A 41 -7.90 5.64 -7.76
CA SER A 41 -8.47 6.44 -8.85
C SER A 41 -7.37 7.08 -9.72
N ARG A 42 -6.31 7.59 -9.09
CA ARG A 42 -5.14 8.17 -9.77
C ARG A 42 -4.34 7.12 -10.54
N ILE A 43 -4.13 5.93 -9.96
CA ILE A 43 -3.45 4.81 -10.63
C ILE A 43 -4.24 4.35 -11.86
N THR A 44 -5.56 4.20 -11.77
CA THR A 44 -6.39 3.80 -12.91
C THR A 44 -6.47 4.85 -14.02
N SER A 45 -6.13 6.10 -13.70
CA SER A 45 -6.04 7.20 -14.65
C SER A 45 -4.63 7.40 -15.21
N SER A 46 -3.64 6.64 -14.71
CA SER A 46 -2.25 6.75 -15.14
C SER A 46 -2.04 6.10 -16.50
N SER A 47 -1.17 6.70 -17.30
CA SER A 47 -0.85 6.28 -18.66
C SER A 47 0.34 5.32 -18.74
N SER A 48 1.10 5.18 -17.65
CA SER A 48 2.28 4.34 -17.59
C SER A 48 2.48 3.68 -16.23
N TYR A 49 3.23 2.59 -16.22
CA TYR A 49 3.64 1.90 -14.99
C TYR A 49 4.40 2.84 -14.04
N TYR A 50 5.33 3.65 -14.56
CA TYR A 50 6.14 4.58 -13.76
C TYR A 50 5.30 5.70 -13.13
N GLU A 51 4.33 6.24 -13.88
CA GLU A 51 3.41 7.25 -13.35
C GLU A 51 2.60 6.67 -12.19
N ALA A 52 2.04 5.48 -12.37
CA ALA A 52 1.29 4.82 -11.32
C ALA A 52 2.17 4.43 -10.12
N LEU A 53 3.42 4.03 -10.34
CA LEU A 53 4.38 3.75 -9.25
C LEU A 53 4.70 5.02 -8.45
N ASN A 54 4.87 6.16 -9.13
CA ASN A 54 5.05 7.46 -8.47
C ASN A 54 3.83 7.81 -7.61
N VAL A 55 2.62 7.60 -8.13
CA VAL A 55 1.38 7.80 -7.36
C VAL A 55 1.40 6.96 -6.09
N ILE A 56 1.77 5.67 -6.14
CA ILE A 56 1.86 4.84 -4.93
C ILE A 56 2.81 5.45 -3.89
N GLY A 57 4.01 5.89 -4.31
CA GLY A 57 5.00 6.52 -3.43
C GLY A 57 4.54 7.86 -2.82
N GLU A 58 3.49 8.50 -3.34
CA GLU A 58 2.90 9.68 -2.72
C GLU A 58 2.08 9.34 -1.47
N TYR A 59 1.50 8.13 -1.38
CA TYR A 59 0.64 7.74 -0.25
C TYR A 59 1.32 6.82 0.76
N VAL A 60 2.26 5.99 0.32
CA VAL A 60 2.95 5.02 1.20
C VAL A 60 4.46 5.23 1.18
N GLU A 61 5.13 4.79 2.25
CA GLU A 61 6.58 4.66 2.30
C GLU A 61 6.93 3.28 1.71
N ILE A 62 7.60 3.27 0.55
CA ILE A 62 7.96 2.03 -0.13
C ILE A 62 9.14 1.38 0.60
N THR A 63 8.95 0.15 1.06
CA THR A 63 9.96 -0.68 1.73
C THR A 63 10.17 -2.01 1.01
N SER A 64 11.19 -2.76 1.43
CA SER A 64 11.42 -4.13 0.98
C SER A 64 10.62 -5.14 1.78
N ILE A 65 10.32 -6.30 1.18
CA ILE A 65 9.78 -7.46 1.92
C ILE A 65 10.75 -7.92 3.01
N ASP A 66 12.06 -7.77 2.78
CA ASP A 66 13.09 -8.08 3.77
C ASP A 66 13.16 -7.07 4.93
N ASP A 67 12.50 -5.91 4.79
CA ASP A 67 12.41 -4.91 5.86
C ASP A 67 11.25 -5.21 6.84
N GLU A 68 10.53 -6.32 6.67
CA GLU A 68 9.40 -6.72 7.53
C GLU A 68 9.86 -7.18 8.92
N GLN A 69 10.15 -6.19 9.78
CA GLN A 69 10.01 -6.26 11.23
C GLN A 69 8.91 -5.27 11.65
N THR A 70 7.64 -5.59 11.34
CA THR A 70 6.49 -4.90 11.92
C THR A 70 5.35 -5.89 12.10
N GLU A 71 5.27 -6.44 13.30
CA GLU A 71 4.10 -6.88 14.07
C GLU A 71 2.75 -6.92 13.32
N ASP A 72 2.54 -7.91 12.46
CA ASP A 72 1.19 -8.43 12.18
C ASP A 72 0.96 -9.60 13.17
N GLU A 73 0.82 -9.30 14.47
CA GLU A 73 0.08 -10.20 15.35
C GLU A 73 -1.39 -10.08 14.96
N ASP A 74 -1.88 -11.11 14.27
CA ASP A 74 -3.30 -11.39 14.06
C ASP A 74 -4.06 -11.15 15.37
N MET A 75 -4.81 -10.04 15.46
CA MET A 75 -5.92 -9.94 16.40
C MET A 75 -7.02 -10.89 15.92
N GLU A 76 -6.80 -12.18 16.14
CA GLU A 76 -7.85 -13.19 16.27
C GLU A 76 -8.71 -12.79 17.47
N MET A 77 -9.63 -11.83 17.28
CA MET A 77 -10.72 -11.60 18.21
C MET A 77 -11.72 -12.75 18.01
N GLU A 78 -11.40 -13.87 18.65
CA GLU A 78 -12.31 -14.96 18.97
C GLU A 78 -13.53 -14.37 19.72
N MET A 79 -14.59 -14.02 18.98
CA MET A 79 -15.91 -13.83 19.56
C MET A 79 -16.57 -15.21 19.65
N MET A 80 -16.35 -15.90 20.78
CA MET A 80 -17.26 -16.89 21.32
C MET A 80 -17.77 -16.43 22.69
#